data_AF-A0A067Q4A7-F1
#
_entry.id   AF-A0A067Q4A7-F1
#
_cell.length_a   1.000
_cell.length_b   1.000
_cell.length_c   1.000
_cell.angle_alpha   90.00
_cell.angle_beta   90.00
_cell.angle_gamma   90.00
#
_symmetry.space_group_name_H-M   'P 1'
#
loop_
_entity.id
_entity.type
_entity.pdbx_description
1 polymer ?
#
loop_
_entity_poly.entity_id
_entity_poly.type
_entity_poly.pdbx_seq_one_letter_code
_entity_poly.pdbx_strand_id
1 'polypeptide(L)'
;MTVTHRGFSAWITSEGSAVREYEVAVDEKANRVTCWIPSEEGKPFTVHWRDHGGKVDTAAFITLDGFVISGRFLFGDGEASREGIRTGPNTERPFVFRRVRDGGSWYFRGIHSF
;
A
#
# COMPACT_ATOMS: atom_id res chain seq x y z
N MET A 1 3.31 0.51 -15.33
CA MET A 1 4.52 -0.27 -14.99
C MET A 1 4.64 -0.18 -13.49
N THR A 2 4.54 -1.31 -12.79
CA THR A 2 4.68 -1.37 -11.33
C THR A 2 6.15 -1.28 -10.96
N VAL A 3 6.47 -0.50 -9.94
CA VAL A 3 7.85 -0.36 -9.48
C VAL A 3 8.28 -1.60 -8.69
N THR A 4 9.42 -2.17 -9.05
CA THR A 4 10.06 -3.26 -8.30
C THR A 4 11.31 -2.73 -7.61
N HIS A 5 11.41 -2.92 -6.30
CA HIS A 5 12.57 -2.54 -5.51
C HIS A 5 12.97 -3.70 -4.59
N ARG A 6 14.23 -4.13 -4.70
CA ARG A 6 14.83 -5.21 -3.89
C ARG A 6 14.04 -6.53 -3.88
N GLY A 7 13.40 -6.87 -5.00
CA GLY A 7 12.60 -8.10 -5.10
C GLY A 7 11.17 -7.97 -4.57
N PHE A 8 10.73 -6.74 -4.24
CA PHE A 8 9.35 -6.45 -3.86
C PHE A 8 8.69 -5.49 -4.84
N SER A 9 7.39 -5.66 -5.05
CA SER A 9 6.55 -4.70 -5.76
C SER A 9 5.32 -4.38 -4.92
N ALA A 10 4.83 -3.16 -5.03
CA ALA A 10 3.54 -2.77 -4.49
C ALA A 10 2.81 -1.92 -5.53
N TRP A 11 1.49 -2.03 -5.56
CA TRP A 11 0.63 -1.22 -6.42
C TRP A 11 -0.74 -1.04 -5.81
N ILE A 12 -1.47 -0.07 -6.33
CA ILE A 12 -2.84 0.23 -5.92
C ILE A 12 -3.77 -0.08 -7.09
N THR A 13 -4.90 -0.71 -6.81
CA THR A 13 -6.01 -0.80 -7.77
C THR A 13 -7.20 -0.02 -7.25
N SER A 14 -7.90 0.68 -8.13
CA SER A 14 -9.19 1.32 -7.84
C SER A 14 -10.14 1.00 -8.98
N GLU A 15 -11.41 0.75 -8.67
CA GLU A 15 -12.43 0.36 -9.66
C GLU A 15 -12.01 -0.85 -10.52
N GLY A 16 -11.28 -1.80 -9.93
CA GLY A 16 -10.83 -3.03 -10.60
C GLY A 16 -9.62 -2.87 -11.52
N SER A 17 -9.03 -1.68 -11.63
CA SER A 17 -7.85 -1.42 -12.46
C SER A 17 -6.68 -0.86 -11.67
N ALA A 18 -5.45 -1.20 -12.06
CA ALA A 18 -4.25 -0.61 -11.46
C ALA A 18 -4.19 0.89 -11.77
N VAL A 19 -4.05 1.70 -10.72
CA VAL A 19 -3.92 3.16 -10.89
C VAL A 19 -2.51 3.49 -11.37
N ARG A 20 -2.39 4.58 -12.12
CA ARG A 20 -1.11 5.02 -12.63
C ARG A 20 -0.28 5.68 -11.52
N GLU A 21 0.97 5.25 -11.41
CA GLU A 21 1.96 5.85 -10.52
C GLU A 21 2.67 7.00 -11.25
N TYR A 22 2.84 8.11 -10.55
CA TYR A 22 3.48 9.34 -11.03
C TYR A 22 4.64 9.73 -10.09
N GLU A 23 5.66 10.38 -10.65
CA GLU A 23 6.87 10.83 -9.94
C GLU A 23 7.46 9.77 -9.00
N VAL A 24 7.66 8.56 -9.53
CA VAL A 24 8.34 7.51 -8.78
C VAL A 24 9.74 7.98 -8.41
N ALA A 25 10.02 8.01 -7.10
CA ALA A 25 11.35 8.27 -6.55
C ALA A 25 11.80 7.08 -5.70
N VAL A 26 13.05 6.66 -5.91
CA VAL A 26 13.67 5.56 -5.18
C VAL A 26 14.82 6.11 -4.35
N ASP A 27 14.74 5.90 -3.04
CA ASP A 27 15.77 6.23 -2.06
C ASP A 27 16.47 4.93 -1.63
N GLU A 28 17.56 4.61 -2.35
CA GLU A 28 18.36 3.40 -2.11
C GLU A 28 18.99 3.36 -0.71
N LYS A 29 19.28 4.52 -0.10
CA LYS A 29 19.86 4.58 1.24
C LYS A 29 18.83 4.24 2.31
N ALA A 30 17.59 4.69 2.12
CA ALA A 30 16.48 4.42 3.02
C ALA A 30 15.67 3.15 2.65
N ASN A 31 16.05 2.43 1.59
CA ASN A 31 15.29 1.31 1.01
C ASN A 31 13.81 1.65 0.78
N ARG A 32 13.54 2.84 0.23
CA ARG A 32 12.19 3.40 0.15
C ARG A 32 11.83 3.81 -1.26
N VAL A 33 10.63 3.44 -1.70
CA VAL A 33 10.01 3.94 -2.93
C VAL A 33 8.84 4.84 -2.57
N THR A 34 8.73 5.99 -3.24
CA THR A 34 7.60 6.91 -3.10
C THR A 34 7.05 7.25 -4.47
N CYS A 35 5.73 7.38 -4.59
CA CYS A 35 5.06 7.82 -5.80
C CYS A 35 3.76 8.55 -5.46
N TRP A 36 3.20 9.24 -6.45
CA TRP A 36 1.86 9.80 -6.42
C TRP A 36 0.91 8.94 -7.23
N ILE A 37 -0.33 8.82 -6.75
CA ILE A 37 -1.42 8.14 -7.44
C ILE A 37 -2.61 9.09 -7.56
N PRO A 38 -3.42 8.99 -8.63
CA PRO A 38 -4.67 9.70 -8.71
C PRO A 38 -5.65 9.10 -7.69
N SER A 39 -6.34 9.96 -6.94
CA SER A 39 -7.33 9.57 -5.95
C SER A 39 -8.59 10.42 -6.13
N GLU A 40 -9.74 9.77 -6.30
CA GLU A 40 -11.04 10.45 -6.30
C GLU A 40 -11.81 10.11 -5.03
N GLU A 41 -12.35 11.13 -4.37
CA GLU A 41 -13.08 10.96 -3.11
C GLU A 41 -14.23 9.96 -3.25
N GLY A 42 -14.36 9.06 -2.28
CA GLY A 42 -15.42 8.06 -2.24
C GLY A 42 -15.12 6.79 -3.03
N LYS A 43 -14.07 6.77 -3.86
CA LYS A 43 -13.68 5.55 -4.59
C LYS A 43 -12.94 4.57 -3.67
N PRO A 44 -13.33 3.28 -3.69
CA PRO A 44 -12.60 2.25 -2.97
C PRO A 44 -11.28 1.94 -3.68
N PHE A 45 -10.30 1.47 -2.91
CA PHE A 45 -9.03 1.01 -3.46
C PHE A 45 -8.51 -0.22 -2.72
N THR A 46 -7.65 -0.96 -3.38
CA THR A 46 -6.99 -2.15 -2.84
C THR A 46 -5.49 -1.96 -2.92
N VAL A 47 -4.81 -2.25 -1.82
CA VAL A 47 -3.35 -2.29 -1.75
C VAL A 47 -2.90 -3.69 -2.08
N HIS A 48 -2.01 -3.82 -3.07
CA HIS A 48 -1.41 -5.07 -3.46
C HIS A 48 0.09 -5.00 -3.24
N TRP A 49 0.68 -6.12 -2.85
CA TRP A 49 2.12 -6.27 -2.75
C TRP A 49 2.52 -7.69 -3.14
N ARG A 50 3.74 -7.80 -3.65
CA ARG A 50 4.32 -9.04 -4.13
C ARG A 50 5.77 -9.17 -3.70
N ASP A 51 6.09 -10.34 -3.18
CA ASP A 51 7.45 -10.84 -3.04
C ASP A 51 7.79 -11.64 -4.31
N HIS A 52 8.90 -11.31 -4.96
CA HIS A 52 9.36 -11.95 -6.20
C HIS A 52 10.36 -13.09 -5.97
N GLY A 53 10.39 -13.68 -4.78
CA GLY A 53 11.17 -14.89 -4.52
C GLY A 53 12.38 -14.66 -3.61
N GLY A 54 12.22 -13.89 -2.54
CA GLY A 54 13.28 -13.61 -1.57
C GLY A 54 13.78 -14.83 -0.77
N LYS A 55 13.04 -15.96 -0.81
CA LYS A 55 13.30 -17.22 -0.03
C LYS A 55 13.33 -17.03 1.49
N VAL A 56 12.88 -15.87 1.97
CA VAL A 56 12.78 -15.52 3.38
C VAL A 56 11.32 -15.17 3.65
N ASP A 57 10.78 -15.60 4.78
CA ASP A 57 9.42 -15.25 5.17
C ASP A 57 9.31 -13.74 5.38
N THR A 58 8.32 -13.12 4.74
CA THR A 58 8.11 -11.68 4.75
C THR A 58 6.75 -11.35 5.35
N ALA A 59 6.68 -10.21 6.03
CA ALA A 59 5.44 -9.69 6.62
C ALA A 59 5.23 -8.26 6.11
N ALA A 60 4.07 -8.02 5.51
CA ALA A 60 3.70 -6.69 5.06
C ALA A 60 2.84 -5.97 6.10
N PHE A 61 3.07 -4.66 6.25
CA PHE A 61 2.26 -3.77 7.07
C PHE A 61 1.83 -2.58 6.22
N ILE A 62 0.56 -2.20 6.32
CA ILE A 62 0.00 -1.06 5.57
C ILE A 62 -0.24 0.05 6.57
N THR A 63 0.35 1.22 6.34
CA THR A 63 0.04 2.41 7.15
C THR A 63 -0.91 3.29 6.36
N LEU A 64 -2.11 3.53 6.88
CA LEU A 64 -3.15 4.35 6.26
C LEU A 64 -3.60 5.44 7.24
N ASP A 65 -3.48 6.70 6.85
CA ASP A 65 -3.89 7.87 7.65
C ASP A 65 -3.37 7.86 9.11
N GLY A 66 -2.15 7.34 9.31
CA GLY A 66 -1.52 7.22 10.62
C GLY A 66 -1.85 5.94 11.40
N PHE A 67 -2.72 5.08 10.87
CA PHE A 67 -3.04 3.78 11.46
C PHE A 67 -2.27 2.65 10.76
N VAL A 68 -1.59 1.83 11.56
CA VAL A 68 -0.94 0.61 11.04
C VAL A 68 -1.95 -0.52 11.01
N ILE A 69 -2.10 -1.13 9.85
CA ILE A 69 -2.99 -2.24 9.57
C ILE A 69 -2.11 -3.44 9.26
N SER A 70 -2.41 -4.57 9.92
CA SER A 70 -1.75 -5.83 9.64
C SER A 70 -2.01 -6.23 8.19
N GLY A 71 -0.94 -6.44 7.42
CA GLY A 71 -1.03 -7.06 6.11
C GLY A 71 -1.09 -8.59 6.23
N ARG A 72 -0.33 -9.26 5.37
CA ARG A 72 -0.27 -10.73 5.29
C ARG A 72 1.18 -11.19 5.32
N PHE A 73 1.39 -12.38 5.89
CA PHE A 73 2.65 -13.10 5.76
C PHE A 73 2.74 -13.75 4.38
N LEU A 74 3.91 -13.65 3.76
CA LEU A 74 4.29 -14.36 2.55
C LEU A 74 5.49 -15.24 2.88
N PHE A 75 5.53 -16.46 2.33
CA PHE A 75 6.54 -17.47 2.65
C PHE A 75 7.63 -17.50 1.57
N GLY A 76 8.33 -16.38 1.40
CA GLY A 76 9.46 -16.25 0.47
C GLY A 76 9.13 -16.15 -1.01
N ASP A 77 7.85 -16.14 -1.38
CA ASP A 77 7.30 -15.80 -2.71
C ASP A 77 5.79 -15.56 -2.56
N GLY A 78 5.23 -14.72 -3.44
CA GLY A 78 3.79 -14.64 -3.64
C GLY A 78 3.23 -13.23 -3.61
N GLU A 79 1.92 -13.14 -3.80
CA GLU A 79 1.17 -11.90 -3.89
C GLU A 79 0.07 -11.89 -2.83
N ALA A 80 -0.12 -10.74 -2.20
CA ALA A 80 -1.23 -10.51 -1.30
C ALA A 80 -1.79 -9.12 -1.48
N SER A 81 -3.04 -8.97 -1.06
CA SER A 81 -3.77 -7.72 -1.19
C SER A 81 -4.67 -7.46 0.01
N ARG A 82 -5.05 -6.19 0.16
CA ARG A 82 -5.96 -5.75 1.22
C ARG A 82 -6.80 -4.59 0.74
N GLU A 83 -8.12 -4.72 0.91
CA GLU A 83 -9.11 -3.73 0.49
C GLU A 83 -9.89 -3.13 1.67
N GLY A 84 -9.62 -3.57 2.89
CA GLY A 84 -10.34 -3.09 4.06
C GLY A 84 -9.85 -3.64 5.40
N ILE A 85 -10.53 -3.18 6.45
CA ILE A 85 -10.32 -3.57 7.85
C ILE A 85 -11.58 -4.25 8.35
N ARG A 86 -11.42 -5.46 8.89
CA ARG A 86 -12.51 -6.17 9.56
C ARG A 86 -12.92 -5.41 10.83
N THR A 87 -14.16 -4.96 10.87
CA THR A 87 -14.73 -4.19 11.99
C THR A 87 -15.60 -5.03 12.92
N GLY A 88 -15.86 -6.29 12.55
CA GLY A 88 -16.68 -7.21 13.35
C GLY A 88 -16.72 -8.62 12.75
N PRO A 89 -17.54 -9.53 13.32
CA PRO A 89 -17.61 -10.92 12.87
C PRO A 89 -17.96 -11.07 11.38
N ASN A 90 -18.85 -10.23 10.85
CA ASN A 90 -19.30 -10.26 9.47
C ASN A 90 -19.26 -8.87 8.82
N THR A 91 -18.47 -7.94 9.36
CA THR A 91 -18.39 -6.56 8.82
C THR A 91 -16.95 -6.19 8.50
N GLU A 92 -16.79 -5.56 7.34
CA GLU A 92 -15.54 -5.00 6.85
C GLU A 92 -15.77 -3.55 6.45
N ARG A 93 -14.80 -2.70 6.79
CA ARG A 93 -14.75 -1.32 6.37
C ARG A 93 -13.75 -1.22 5.22
N PRO A 94 -14.20 -0.92 3.99
CA PRO A 94 -13.31 -0.80 2.85
C PRO A 94 -12.39 0.41 2.97
N PHE A 95 -11.23 0.32 2.34
CA PHE A 95 -10.36 1.45 2.07
C PHE A 95 -11.00 2.33 1.00
N VAL A 96 -11.17 3.59 1.32
CA VAL A 96 -11.84 4.57 0.46
C VAL A 96 -11.07 5.86 0.54
N PHE A 97 -10.77 6.46 -0.61
CA PHE A 97 -10.14 7.76 -0.65
C PHE A 97 -11.07 8.79 0.01
N ARG A 98 -10.54 9.52 1.00
CA ARG A 98 -11.25 10.62 1.64
C ARG A 98 -10.60 11.94 1.30
N ARG A 99 -11.44 12.97 1.18
CA ARG A 99 -10.95 14.33 1.15
C ARG A 99 -10.33 14.67 2.50
N VAL A 100 -9.04 14.98 2.48
CA VAL A 100 -8.38 15.59 3.62
C VAL A 100 -8.98 16.98 3.77
N ARG A 101 -9.68 17.22 4.87
CA ARG A 101 -10.14 18.57 5.21
C ARG A 101 -8.92 19.30 5.75
N ASP A 102 -8.39 20.23 4.98
CA ASP A 102 -7.23 21.04 5.36
C ASP A 102 -7.48 21.72 6.71
N GLY A 103 -6.79 21.22 7.73
CA GLY A 103 -6.75 21.78 9.08
C GLY A 103 -5.41 21.55 9.79
N GLY A 104 -4.42 20.97 9.11
CA GLY A 104 -3.09 20.75 9.65
C GLY A 104 -2.19 20.05 8.65
N SER A 105 -1.13 20.74 8.25
CA SER A 105 -0.03 20.20 7.44
C SER A 105 0.50 18.91 8.08
N TRP A 106 0.42 17.78 7.35
CA TRP A 106 1.13 16.56 7.74
C TRP A 106 1.76 15.89 6.53
N TYR A 107 3.08 15.72 6.65
CA TYR A 107 3.97 15.10 5.68
C TYR A 107 3.66 13.60 5.56
N PHE A 108 3.53 13.10 4.33
CA PHE A 108 3.56 11.67 4.05
C PHE A 108 4.92 11.10 4.51
N ARG A 109 4.95 10.41 5.66
CA ARG A 109 6.09 9.58 6.06
C ARG A 109 5.88 8.19 5.49
N GLY A 110 6.82 7.76 4.66
CA GLY A 110 6.73 6.58 3.81
C GLY A 110 6.52 5.26 4.55
N ILE A 111 6.08 4.28 3.77
CA ILE A 111 5.97 2.87 4.12
C ILE A 111 7.35 2.39 4.62
N HIS A 112 7.42 1.97 5.87
CA HIS A 112 8.59 1.29 6.43
C HIS A 112 8.39 -0.20 6.24
N SER A 113 9.16 -0.79 5.32
CA SER A 113 9.36 -2.23 5.26
C SER A 113 10.76 -2.53 5.82
N PHE A 114 10.84 -3.52 6.69
CA PHE A 114 12.07 -3.96 7.37
C PHE A 114 13.10 -4.53 6.39
#